data_AF-A0A382ZS90-F1
#
_entry.id   AF-A0A382ZS90-F1
#
_cell.length_a   1.000
_cell.length_b   1.000
_cell.length_c   1.000
_cell.angle_alpha   90.00
_cell.angle_beta   90.00
_cell.angle_gamma   90.00
#
_symmetry.space_group_name_H-M   'P 1'
#
loop_
_entity.id
_entity.type
_entity.pdbx_description
1 polymer ?
#
loop_
_entity_poly.entity_id
_entity_poly.type
_entity_poly.pdbx_seq_one_letter_code
_entity_poly.pdbx_strand_id
1 'polypeptide(L)'
;TGNVFDGREIGYGGIGIDLNGTATGAVVRNNVVKNFEKYTGAPISDECIGIRITGGAKADVINNVIYTCYDSQGNGAETRCGMGIFVQSTSGTKILGNVIWNCWVRDGDGTGHRLVRAPNANVTLQYNVLHRTSHVHSDLVGGGVVNHDGINADPRISNWDTLSVHSDSPCINAGPPNAQYNDHDGSRNDIGGAGGHGYLPDGRTTDKPIPLSLDVAPVFVPAGGIITIQSTGATTK
;
A
#
# COMPACT_ATOMS: atom_id res chain seq x y z
N THR A 1 9.99 8.31 -0.99
CA THR A 1 9.49 6.93 -1.22
C THR A 1 10.10 5.95 -0.22
N GLY A 2 9.42 4.86 0.09
CA GLY A 2 9.92 3.72 0.88
C GLY A 2 10.77 2.75 0.04
N ASN A 3 10.80 1.47 0.40
CA ASN A 3 11.61 0.47 -0.30
C ASN A 3 10.95 0.00 -1.60
N VAL A 4 11.75 -0.57 -2.51
CA VAL A 4 11.27 -1.28 -3.70
C VAL A 4 11.54 -2.77 -3.53
N PHE A 5 10.48 -3.57 -3.49
CA PHE A 5 10.50 -5.02 -3.52
C PHE A 5 10.16 -5.47 -4.93
N ASP A 6 11.12 -6.09 -5.62
CA ASP A 6 11.02 -6.28 -7.06
C ASP A 6 11.36 -7.73 -7.44
N GLY A 7 10.35 -8.45 -7.93
CA GLY A 7 10.47 -9.83 -8.39
C GLY A 7 11.03 -9.98 -9.80
N ARG A 8 11.83 -9.02 -10.30
CA ARG A 8 12.33 -8.87 -11.69
C ARG A 8 12.73 -10.13 -12.46
N GLU A 9 13.07 -11.20 -11.76
CA GLU A 9 13.35 -12.48 -12.40
C GLU A 9 12.06 -13.01 -13.03
N ILE A 10 12.01 -13.00 -14.36
CA ILE A 10 10.88 -13.53 -15.14
C ILE A 10 10.63 -14.97 -14.70
N GLY A 11 9.41 -15.25 -14.24
CA GLY A 11 9.04 -16.58 -13.79
C GLY A 11 9.33 -16.87 -12.32
N TYR A 12 9.74 -15.87 -11.52
CA TYR A 12 9.92 -16.06 -10.07
C TYR A 12 8.60 -16.43 -9.38
N GLY A 13 7.52 -15.70 -9.67
CA GLY A 13 6.19 -15.97 -9.15
C GLY A 13 6.05 -16.01 -7.62
N GLY A 14 7.02 -15.57 -6.83
CA GLY A 14 6.95 -15.66 -5.36
C GLY A 14 6.03 -14.63 -4.68
N ILE A 15 6.39 -14.27 -3.45
CA ILE A 15 5.70 -13.29 -2.61
C ILE A 15 6.65 -12.15 -2.29
N GLY A 16 6.20 -10.90 -2.46
CA GLY A 16 7.04 -9.73 -2.21
C GLY A 16 7.30 -9.46 -0.73
N ILE A 17 6.24 -9.38 0.07
CA ILE A 17 6.33 -9.21 1.53
C ILE A 17 5.43 -10.25 2.17
N ASP A 18 6.00 -11.09 3.03
CA ASP A 18 5.25 -12.13 3.76
C ASP A 18 5.32 -11.87 5.27
N LEU A 19 4.17 -11.57 5.86
CA LEU A 19 4.00 -11.36 7.30
C LEU A 19 3.28 -12.57 7.88
N ASN A 20 4.03 -13.40 8.62
CA ASN A 20 3.53 -14.67 9.15
C ASN A 20 3.87 -14.81 10.64
N GLY A 21 2.85 -15.04 11.48
CA GLY A 21 3.02 -15.37 12.89
C GLY A 21 2.12 -14.57 13.84
N THR A 22 1.76 -15.18 14.96
CA THR A 22 0.76 -14.66 15.91
C THR A 22 1.26 -13.50 16.76
N ALA A 23 2.58 -13.36 16.92
CA ALA A 23 3.24 -12.25 17.60
C ALA A 23 3.85 -11.24 16.61
N THR A 24 3.46 -11.31 15.33
CA THR A 24 3.99 -10.44 14.28
C THR A 24 3.12 -9.20 14.12
N GLY A 25 3.71 -8.02 14.29
CA GLY A 25 3.09 -6.73 14.04
C GLY A 25 3.97 -5.90 13.09
N ALA A 26 3.41 -5.38 11.99
CA ALA A 26 4.16 -4.57 11.04
C ALA A 26 3.37 -3.38 10.51
N VAL A 27 4.09 -2.30 10.19
CA VAL A 27 3.58 -1.17 9.39
C VAL A 27 4.33 -1.19 8.07
N VAL A 28 3.62 -1.55 7.00
CA VAL A 28 4.16 -1.61 5.63
C VAL A 28 3.64 -0.39 4.90
N ARG A 29 4.48 0.63 4.71
CA ARG A 29 4.05 1.88 4.10
C ARG A 29 5.00 2.48 3.09
N ASN A 30 4.42 3.18 2.11
CA ASN A 30 5.13 3.92 1.07
C ASN A 30 6.10 3.07 0.26
N ASN A 31 5.93 1.74 0.21
CA ASN A 31 6.77 0.86 -0.59
C ASN A 31 6.21 0.68 -2.00
N VAL A 32 7.09 0.28 -2.91
CA VAL A 32 6.71 -0.29 -4.20
C VAL A 32 6.93 -1.79 -4.13
N VAL A 33 5.91 -2.57 -4.47
CA VAL A 33 6.01 -4.03 -4.55
C VAL A 33 5.59 -4.45 -5.95
N LYS A 34 6.52 -5.00 -6.74
CA LYS A 34 6.29 -5.19 -8.16
C LYS A 34 6.91 -6.45 -8.75
N ASN A 35 6.38 -6.85 -9.91
CA ASN A 35 6.93 -7.88 -10.79
C ASN A 35 7.05 -9.26 -10.14
N PHE A 36 6.13 -9.62 -9.25
CA PHE A 36 6.01 -11.00 -8.76
C PHE A 36 5.16 -11.78 -9.75
N GLU A 37 5.69 -11.98 -10.95
CA GLU A 37 4.97 -12.55 -12.08
C GLU A 37 5.51 -13.92 -12.50
N LYS A 38 4.64 -14.71 -13.11
CA LYS A 38 4.95 -16.00 -13.69
C LYS A 38 4.30 -16.19 -15.07
N TYR A 39 4.87 -17.12 -15.82
CA TYR A 39 4.37 -17.55 -17.11
C TYR A 39 4.47 -19.07 -17.18
N THR A 40 3.61 -19.76 -16.42
CA THR A 40 3.66 -21.23 -16.34
C THR A 40 2.30 -21.88 -16.54
N GLY A 41 2.24 -22.90 -17.39
CA GLY A 41 1.05 -23.77 -17.48
C GLY A 41 1.00 -24.85 -16.39
N ALA A 42 2.02 -24.92 -15.51
CA ALA A 42 2.00 -25.84 -14.38
C ALA A 42 1.19 -25.24 -13.22
N PRO A 43 0.47 -26.08 -12.44
CA PRO A 43 -0.21 -25.61 -11.24
C PRO A 43 0.74 -24.89 -10.28
N ILE A 44 0.30 -23.76 -9.74
CA ILE A 44 1.02 -22.99 -8.72
C ILE A 44 0.11 -22.70 -7.52
N SER A 45 0.71 -22.48 -6.36
CA SER A 45 -0.03 -22.20 -5.13
C SER A 45 0.70 -21.18 -4.27
N ASP A 46 -0.06 -20.22 -3.73
CA ASP A 46 0.47 -19.19 -2.85
C ASP A 46 1.61 -18.36 -3.48
N GLU A 47 1.41 -18.03 -4.75
CA GLU A 47 2.39 -17.41 -5.63
C GLU A 47 1.79 -16.21 -6.38
N CYS A 48 2.63 -15.35 -6.92
CA CYS A 48 2.30 -14.12 -7.62
C CYS A 48 1.53 -13.17 -6.69
N ILE A 49 2.10 -12.93 -5.50
CA ILE A 49 1.47 -12.12 -4.45
C ILE A 49 2.37 -10.94 -4.12
N GLY A 50 1.81 -9.73 -4.10
CA GLY A 50 2.54 -8.56 -3.63
C GLY A 50 2.82 -8.65 -2.13
N ILE A 51 1.78 -8.60 -1.32
CA ILE A 51 1.87 -8.65 0.14
C ILE A 51 0.95 -9.74 0.68
N ARG A 52 1.50 -10.65 1.50
CA ARG A 52 0.74 -11.66 2.22
C ARG A 52 0.74 -11.40 3.73
N ILE A 53 -0.43 -11.51 4.34
CA ILE A 53 -0.63 -11.48 5.79
C ILE A 53 -1.29 -12.78 6.23
N THR A 54 -0.61 -13.54 7.08
CA THR A 54 -1.05 -14.87 7.52
C THR A 54 -0.55 -15.20 8.92
N GLY A 55 -0.88 -16.40 9.41
CA GLY A 55 -0.48 -16.89 10.73
C GLY A 55 -0.99 -16.04 11.89
N GLY A 56 -2.04 -15.24 11.70
CA GLY A 56 -2.56 -14.34 12.73
C GLY A 56 -1.79 -13.02 12.91
N ALA A 57 -0.89 -12.68 11.98
CA ALA A 57 -0.15 -11.42 12.03
C ALA A 57 -1.07 -10.19 12.00
N LYS A 58 -0.59 -9.09 12.58
CA LYS A 58 -1.22 -7.77 12.55
C LYS A 58 -0.47 -6.84 11.59
N ALA A 59 -1.16 -6.16 10.70
CA ALA A 59 -0.51 -5.31 9.71
C ALA A 59 -1.28 -4.01 9.42
N ASP A 60 -0.57 -2.89 9.36
CA ASP A 60 -1.05 -1.66 8.76
C ASP A 60 -0.34 -1.49 7.40
N VAL A 61 -1.07 -1.70 6.30
CA VAL A 61 -0.60 -1.62 4.92
C VAL A 61 -1.09 -0.32 4.30
N ILE A 62 -0.21 0.68 4.24
CA ILE A 62 -0.59 2.09 3.98
C ILE A 62 0.18 2.68 2.80
N ASN A 63 -0.49 3.33 1.85
CA ASN A 63 0.19 4.13 0.81
C ASN A 63 1.26 3.36 0.01
N ASN A 64 1.08 2.06 -0.21
CA ASN A 64 1.97 1.29 -1.08
C ASN A 64 1.47 1.34 -2.53
N VAL A 65 2.39 1.13 -3.48
CA VAL A 65 2.06 0.86 -4.89
C VAL A 65 2.42 -0.59 -5.19
N ILE A 66 1.41 -1.40 -5.47
CA ILE A 66 1.56 -2.84 -5.68
C ILE A 66 1.11 -3.17 -7.08
N TYR A 67 1.98 -3.73 -7.92
CA TYR A 67 1.60 -4.00 -9.31
C TYR A 67 2.33 -5.16 -9.97
N THR A 68 1.73 -5.70 -11.04
CA THR A 68 2.33 -6.78 -11.83
C THR A 68 2.65 -7.99 -10.94
N CYS A 69 1.66 -8.44 -10.18
CA CYS A 69 1.71 -9.70 -9.43
C CYS A 69 0.71 -10.66 -10.08
N TYR A 70 1.14 -11.38 -11.11
CA TYR A 70 0.24 -12.24 -11.87
C TYR A 70 0.88 -13.49 -12.44
N ASP A 71 0.06 -14.49 -12.76
CA ASP A 71 0.42 -15.51 -13.75
C ASP A 71 -0.47 -15.35 -14.99
N SER A 72 0.14 -15.34 -16.16
CA SER A 72 -0.56 -15.05 -17.42
C SER A 72 -0.80 -16.29 -18.30
N GLN A 73 -0.43 -17.48 -17.82
CA GLN A 73 -0.69 -18.75 -18.47
C GLN A 73 -1.99 -19.35 -17.95
N GLY A 74 -2.72 -20.04 -18.84
CA GLY A 74 -4.11 -20.45 -18.57
C GLY A 74 -4.37 -21.95 -18.50
N ASN A 75 -3.30 -22.73 -18.38
CA ASN A 75 -3.40 -24.19 -18.45
C ASN A 75 -3.18 -24.87 -17.09
N GLY A 76 -2.77 -24.10 -16.07
CA GLY A 76 -2.54 -24.58 -14.72
C GLY A 76 -3.79 -24.47 -13.84
N ALA A 77 -3.71 -25.06 -12.65
CA ALA A 77 -4.67 -24.80 -11.58
C ALA A 77 -4.01 -23.87 -10.57
N GLU A 78 -4.34 -22.58 -10.59
CA GLU A 78 -3.74 -21.61 -9.67
C GLU A 78 -4.54 -21.50 -8.37
N THR A 79 -3.92 -21.87 -7.24
CA THR A 79 -4.56 -21.83 -5.92
C THR A 79 -4.03 -20.67 -5.08
N ARG A 80 -4.90 -19.72 -4.70
CA ARG A 80 -4.50 -18.52 -3.92
C ARG A 80 -3.36 -17.73 -4.57
N CYS A 81 -3.45 -17.48 -5.88
CA CYS A 81 -2.42 -16.75 -6.63
C CYS A 81 -2.93 -15.44 -7.25
N GLY A 82 -2.00 -14.60 -7.70
CA GLY A 82 -2.28 -13.41 -8.50
C GLY A 82 -3.04 -12.34 -7.74
N MET A 83 -2.46 -11.89 -6.63
CA MET A 83 -3.06 -10.91 -5.74
C MET A 83 -2.09 -9.79 -5.40
N GLY A 84 -2.59 -8.56 -5.34
CA GLY A 84 -1.80 -7.46 -4.80
C GLY A 84 -1.62 -7.63 -3.29
N ILE A 85 -2.74 -7.80 -2.57
CA ILE A 85 -2.73 -8.06 -1.13
C ILE A 85 -3.58 -9.28 -0.81
N PHE A 86 -3.00 -10.26 -0.12
CA PHE A 86 -3.67 -11.44 0.37
C PHE A 86 -3.61 -11.51 1.90
N VAL A 87 -4.77 -11.35 2.56
CA VAL A 87 -4.93 -11.64 3.97
C VAL A 87 -5.58 -13.01 4.11
N GLN A 88 -4.81 -13.98 4.54
CA GLN A 88 -5.30 -15.33 4.79
C GLN A 88 -5.87 -15.45 6.21
N SER A 89 -5.15 -14.93 7.20
CA SER A 89 -5.57 -14.87 8.60
C SER A 89 -4.87 -13.72 9.31
N THR A 90 -5.56 -13.05 10.22
CA THR A 90 -5.03 -11.88 10.91
C THR A 90 -5.67 -11.69 12.28
N SER A 91 -4.92 -11.08 13.21
CA SER A 91 -5.44 -10.52 14.46
C SER A 91 -5.90 -9.06 14.32
N GLY A 92 -5.67 -8.45 13.16
CA GLY A 92 -6.06 -7.09 12.81
C GLY A 92 -5.26 -6.60 11.61
N THR A 93 -5.92 -6.28 10.49
CA THR A 93 -5.24 -5.71 9.33
C THR A 93 -5.96 -4.48 8.80
N LYS A 94 -5.21 -3.40 8.57
CA LYS A 94 -5.71 -2.21 7.87
C LYS A 94 -5.01 -2.10 6.52
N ILE A 95 -5.80 -1.92 5.47
CA ILE A 95 -5.34 -1.71 4.10
C ILE A 95 -5.90 -0.37 3.64
N LEU A 96 -5.03 0.62 3.59
CA LEU A 96 -5.43 2.02 3.55
C LEU A 96 -4.62 2.81 2.52
N GLY A 97 -5.26 3.53 1.61
CA GLY A 97 -4.53 4.47 0.74
C GLY A 97 -3.58 3.81 -0.27
N ASN A 98 -3.72 2.52 -0.60
CA ASN A 98 -2.82 1.84 -1.54
C ASN A 98 -3.30 1.97 -2.99
N VAL A 99 -2.36 1.97 -3.92
CA VAL A 99 -2.61 1.69 -5.34
C VAL A 99 -2.31 0.23 -5.60
N ILE A 100 -3.28 -0.51 -6.13
CA ILE A 100 -3.10 -1.92 -6.47
C ILE A 100 -3.51 -2.12 -7.92
N TRP A 101 -2.54 -2.52 -8.74
CA TRP A 101 -2.69 -2.51 -10.19
C TRP A 101 -2.24 -3.79 -10.88
N ASN A 102 -3.07 -4.30 -11.79
CA ASN A 102 -2.66 -5.37 -12.71
C ASN A 102 -2.12 -6.64 -12.01
N CYS A 103 -2.79 -7.08 -10.94
CA CYS A 103 -2.55 -8.37 -10.30
C CYS A 103 -3.72 -9.34 -10.59
N TRP A 104 -3.42 -10.55 -11.04
CA TRP A 104 -4.42 -11.54 -11.50
C TRP A 104 -3.78 -12.90 -11.80
N VAL A 105 -4.59 -13.90 -12.13
CA VAL A 105 -4.16 -15.14 -12.81
C VAL A 105 -5.07 -15.42 -13.99
N ARG A 106 -4.69 -16.19 -15.00
CA ARG A 106 -5.59 -16.45 -16.13
C ARG A 106 -6.71 -17.46 -15.81
N ASP A 107 -6.42 -18.51 -15.04
CA ASP A 107 -7.34 -19.64 -14.80
C ASP A 107 -7.39 -20.10 -13.32
N GLY A 108 -7.59 -19.13 -12.41
CA GLY A 108 -7.51 -19.37 -10.96
C GLY A 108 -8.71 -20.06 -10.30
N ASP A 109 -8.43 -20.69 -9.15
CA ASP A 109 -9.33 -21.50 -8.29
C ASP A 109 -10.50 -20.76 -7.61
N GLY A 110 -10.84 -19.55 -8.06
CA GLY A 110 -11.88 -18.72 -7.45
C GLY A 110 -11.51 -18.17 -6.06
N THR A 111 -10.40 -18.57 -5.43
CA THR A 111 -9.89 -17.95 -4.21
C THR A 111 -8.85 -16.87 -4.51
N GLY A 112 -7.98 -17.08 -5.50
CA GLY A 112 -7.03 -16.08 -6.00
C GLY A 112 -7.66 -15.05 -6.95
N HIS A 113 -6.89 -14.57 -7.92
CA HIS A 113 -7.39 -13.80 -9.07
C HIS A 113 -8.13 -12.49 -8.68
N ARG A 114 -7.58 -11.75 -7.72
CA ARG A 114 -8.17 -10.52 -7.15
C ARG A 114 -7.08 -9.52 -6.87
N LEU A 115 -7.37 -8.22 -6.89
CA LEU A 115 -6.40 -7.23 -6.43
C LEU A 115 -6.22 -7.32 -4.91
N VAL A 116 -7.32 -7.55 -4.18
CA VAL A 116 -7.29 -7.81 -2.74
C VAL A 116 -8.16 -9.02 -2.39
N ARG A 117 -7.64 -9.92 -1.56
CA ARG A 117 -8.46 -10.96 -0.93
C ARG A 117 -8.24 -10.96 0.57
N ALA A 118 -9.29 -10.81 1.34
CA ALA A 118 -9.23 -10.83 2.80
C ALA A 118 -10.56 -11.25 3.43
N PRO A 119 -10.56 -11.89 4.62
CA PRO A 119 -11.78 -12.06 5.40
C PRO A 119 -12.36 -10.71 5.80
N ASN A 120 -13.68 -10.63 6.04
CA ASN A 120 -14.29 -9.42 6.61
C ASN A 120 -13.88 -9.21 8.09
N ALA A 121 -13.71 -10.30 8.83
CA ALA A 121 -13.40 -10.23 10.26
C ALA A 121 -11.99 -9.65 10.49
N ASN A 122 -11.92 -8.60 11.32
CA ASN A 122 -10.68 -7.92 11.72
C ASN A 122 -9.86 -7.33 10.55
N VAL A 123 -10.48 -7.08 9.41
CA VAL A 123 -9.84 -6.42 8.27
C VAL A 123 -10.60 -5.15 7.92
N THR A 124 -9.87 -4.07 7.69
CA THR A 124 -10.39 -2.83 7.13
C THR A 124 -9.71 -2.58 5.79
N LEU A 125 -10.50 -2.36 4.74
CA LEU A 125 -10.02 -2.01 3.41
C LEU A 125 -10.70 -0.70 3.00
N GLN A 126 -9.94 0.40 2.96
CA GLN A 126 -10.50 1.74 2.72
C GLN A 126 -9.59 2.65 1.90
N TYR A 127 -10.19 3.55 1.12
CA TYR A 127 -9.47 4.59 0.37
C TYR A 127 -8.36 4.03 -0.53
N ASN A 128 -8.55 2.84 -1.12
CA ASN A 128 -7.57 2.25 -2.05
C ASN A 128 -8.02 2.49 -3.49
N VAL A 129 -7.05 2.70 -4.38
CA VAL A 129 -7.26 2.71 -5.83
C VAL A 129 -6.96 1.32 -6.37
N LEU A 130 -7.97 0.70 -6.97
CA LEU A 130 -7.92 -0.64 -7.52
C LEU A 130 -8.11 -0.57 -9.04
N HIS A 131 -7.11 -0.99 -9.78
CA HIS A 131 -7.21 -1.01 -11.24
C HIS A 131 -6.65 -2.29 -11.83
N ARG A 132 -7.24 -2.74 -12.92
CA ARG A 132 -6.79 -3.92 -13.63
C ARG A 132 -7.10 -3.75 -15.11
N THR A 133 -6.09 -4.00 -15.93
CA THR A 133 -6.13 -3.77 -17.39
C THR A 133 -6.52 -5.02 -18.16
N SER A 134 -6.44 -6.21 -17.54
CA SER A 134 -6.80 -7.50 -18.13
C SER A 134 -7.04 -8.51 -17.01
N HIS A 135 -7.96 -9.47 -17.22
CA HIS A 135 -8.16 -10.68 -16.41
C HIS A 135 -9.48 -11.45 -16.69
N VAL A 136 -10.37 -10.96 -17.56
CA VAL A 136 -11.74 -11.49 -17.78
C VAL A 136 -12.54 -11.80 -16.50
N HIS A 137 -13.19 -10.75 -15.97
CA HIS A 137 -14.38 -10.79 -15.08
C HIS A 137 -14.31 -11.53 -13.74
N SER A 138 -13.30 -11.25 -12.91
CA SER A 138 -13.45 -11.44 -11.46
C SER A 138 -13.65 -10.12 -10.71
N ASP A 139 -14.26 -10.23 -9.53
CA ASP A 139 -14.28 -9.15 -8.54
C ASP A 139 -12.86 -8.67 -8.24
N LEU A 140 -12.66 -7.36 -8.11
CA LEU A 140 -11.35 -6.80 -7.71
C LEU A 140 -11.01 -7.15 -6.24
N VAL A 141 -12.03 -7.43 -5.44
CA VAL A 141 -11.96 -7.69 -4.01
C VAL A 141 -12.71 -8.98 -3.68
N GLY A 142 -12.26 -9.77 -2.70
CA GLY A 142 -13.01 -10.93 -2.23
C GLY A 142 -12.55 -11.48 -0.88
N GLY A 143 -13.13 -12.60 -0.48
CA GLY A 143 -12.98 -13.16 0.87
C GLY A 143 -13.95 -12.56 1.91
N GLY A 144 -14.80 -11.62 1.50
CA GLY A 144 -15.84 -11.00 2.33
C GLY A 144 -15.53 -9.56 2.76
N VAL A 145 -14.28 -9.10 2.64
CA VAL A 145 -13.94 -7.68 2.85
C VAL A 145 -14.56 -6.81 1.76
N VAL A 146 -14.85 -5.55 2.09
CA VAL A 146 -15.36 -4.53 1.16
C VAL A 146 -14.41 -3.33 1.15
N ASN A 147 -14.11 -2.79 -0.03
CA ASN A 147 -13.31 -1.58 -0.17
C ASN A 147 -14.19 -0.34 0.02
N HIS A 148 -14.29 0.17 1.24
CA HIS A 148 -15.07 1.38 1.50
C HIS A 148 -14.33 2.64 1.04
N ASP A 149 -15.08 3.59 0.46
CA ASP A 149 -14.53 4.84 -0.06
C ASP A 149 -13.34 4.64 -1.02
N GLY A 150 -13.27 3.49 -1.66
CA GLY A 150 -12.24 3.15 -2.64
C GLY A 150 -12.61 3.60 -4.05
N ILE A 151 -11.61 3.63 -4.93
CA ILE A 151 -11.76 4.05 -6.32
C ILE A 151 -11.36 2.90 -7.23
N ASN A 152 -12.23 2.56 -8.18
CA ASN A 152 -11.97 1.54 -9.20
C ASN A 152 -11.68 2.20 -10.55
N ALA A 153 -10.49 2.80 -10.70
CA ALA A 153 -10.08 3.52 -11.89
C ALA A 153 -8.56 3.50 -12.06
N ASP A 154 -8.09 3.73 -13.29
CA ASP A 154 -6.66 3.86 -13.59
C ASP A 154 -6.01 4.91 -12.67
N PRO A 155 -4.95 4.57 -11.90
CA PRO A 155 -4.26 5.53 -11.04
C PRO A 155 -3.54 6.64 -11.82
N ARG A 156 -3.42 6.53 -13.16
CA ARG A 156 -2.78 7.52 -14.02
C ARG A 156 -1.37 7.89 -13.56
N ILE A 157 -0.58 6.86 -13.28
CA ILE A 157 0.84 7.01 -12.98
C ILE A 157 1.56 7.33 -14.30
N SER A 158 2.13 8.53 -14.35
CA SER A 158 2.85 9.08 -15.50
C SER A 158 4.31 8.61 -15.56
N ASN A 159 4.90 8.28 -14.40
CA ASN A 159 6.26 7.76 -14.28
C ASN A 159 6.32 6.72 -13.14
N TRP A 160 6.71 5.50 -13.46
CA TRP A 160 6.74 4.36 -12.53
C TRP A 160 7.99 4.28 -11.66
N ASP A 161 9.03 5.05 -11.96
CA ASP A 161 10.24 5.15 -11.16
C ASP A 161 10.08 6.17 -10.04
N THR A 162 9.47 7.33 -10.36
CA THR A 162 9.21 8.40 -9.38
C THR A 162 7.82 8.34 -8.76
N LEU A 163 6.95 7.47 -9.29
CA LEU A 163 5.52 7.36 -8.94
C LEU A 163 4.75 8.67 -9.15
N SER A 164 5.23 9.55 -10.04
CA SER A 164 4.54 10.78 -10.38
C SER A 164 3.23 10.47 -11.10
N VAL A 165 2.15 11.15 -10.72
CA VAL A 165 0.82 10.97 -11.32
C VAL A 165 0.47 12.14 -12.24
N HIS A 166 -0.41 11.90 -13.21
CA HIS A 166 -1.01 12.99 -13.99
C HIS A 166 -1.84 13.91 -13.08
N SER A 167 -1.97 15.19 -13.46
CA SER A 167 -2.73 16.19 -12.70
C SER A 167 -4.22 15.86 -12.55
N ASP A 168 -4.75 14.97 -13.37
CA ASP A 168 -6.12 14.48 -13.35
C ASP A 168 -6.21 13.02 -12.84
N SER A 169 -5.21 12.58 -12.08
CA SER A 169 -5.19 11.28 -11.42
C SER A 169 -6.24 11.19 -10.31
N PRO A 170 -6.94 10.05 -10.19
CA PRO A 170 -7.86 9.82 -9.07
C PRO A 170 -7.16 9.65 -7.73
N CYS A 171 -5.83 9.52 -7.70
CA CYS A 171 -5.07 9.39 -6.46
C CYS A 171 -4.96 10.70 -5.69
N ILE A 172 -5.08 11.85 -6.36
CA ILE A 172 -4.81 13.17 -5.77
C ILE A 172 -5.87 13.50 -4.72
N ASN A 173 -5.44 13.78 -3.49
CA ASN A 173 -6.27 14.17 -2.35
C ASN A 173 -7.45 13.22 -2.06
N ALA A 174 -7.30 11.94 -2.39
CA ALA A 174 -8.38 10.95 -2.30
C ALA A 174 -8.23 9.95 -1.15
N GLY A 175 -7.10 9.97 -0.43
CA GLY A 175 -6.78 9.06 0.65
C GLY A 175 -7.58 9.31 1.93
N PRO A 176 -7.17 8.75 3.08
CA PRO A 176 -7.89 8.93 4.34
C PRO A 176 -8.02 10.41 4.74
N PRO A 177 -9.18 10.89 5.19
CA PRO A 177 -9.41 12.31 5.49
C PRO A 177 -8.84 12.76 6.84
N ASN A 178 -8.37 11.84 7.69
CA ASN A 178 -7.81 12.19 8.98
C ASN A 178 -6.45 12.89 8.79
N ALA A 179 -6.30 14.05 9.43
CA ALA A 179 -5.12 14.91 9.35
C ALA A 179 -3.79 14.20 9.64
N GLN A 180 -3.79 13.10 10.42
CA GLN A 180 -2.57 12.31 10.65
C GLN A 180 -2.01 11.66 9.38
N TYR A 181 -2.82 11.54 8.33
CA TYR A 181 -2.41 11.01 7.03
C TYR A 181 -2.14 12.10 6.00
N ASN A 182 -2.36 13.38 6.32
CA ASN A 182 -2.16 14.46 5.35
C ASN A 182 -0.76 14.42 4.73
N ASP A 183 -0.68 14.88 3.49
CA ASP A 183 0.58 15.05 2.80
C ASP A 183 1.43 16.12 3.50
N HIS A 184 2.71 16.16 3.15
CA HIS A 184 3.65 17.06 3.80
C HIS A 184 3.31 18.56 3.62
N ASP A 185 2.57 18.91 2.57
CA ASP A 185 2.08 20.28 2.33
C ASP A 185 0.80 20.61 3.11
N GLY A 186 0.26 19.64 3.86
CA GLY A 186 -0.95 19.77 4.67
C GLY A 186 -2.23 19.42 3.92
N SER A 187 -2.18 19.08 2.63
CA SER A 187 -3.35 18.62 1.87
C SER A 187 -3.80 17.23 2.32
N ARG A 188 -4.99 16.81 1.88
CA ARG A 188 -5.48 15.45 2.17
C ARG A 188 -4.58 14.46 1.44
N ASN A 189 -4.26 13.36 2.11
CA ASN A 189 -3.39 12.29 1.61
C ASN A 189 -3.64 11.90 0.13
N ASP A 190 -2.60 11.93 -0.69
CA ASP A 190 -2.59 11.26 -1.99
C ASP A 190 -2.55 9.72 -1.84
N ILE A 191 -3.32 8.98 -2.64
CA ILE A 191 -3.32 7.51 -2.59
C ILE A 191 -2.05 6.96 -3.28
N GLY A 192 -1.33 6.07 -2.60
CA GLY A 192 -0.16 5.36 -3.12
C GLY A 192 1.17 5.91 -2.60
N GLY A 193 2.26 5.53 -3.28
CA GLY A 193 3.64 5.70 -2.79
C GLY A 193 4.13 7.14 -2.67
N ALA A 194 3.39 8.08 -3.27
CA ALA A 194 3.66 9.53 -3.23
C ALA A 194 2.88 10.29 -2.14
N GLY A 195 2.01 9.62 -1.39
CA GLY A 195 1.19 10.30 -0.39
C GLY A 195 1.54 10.01 1.07
N GLY A 196 1.03 10.89 1.92
CA GLY A 196 1.04 10.83 3.36
C GLY A 196 2.22 11.52 4.03
N HIS A 197 2.10 11.73 5.34
CA HIS A 197 3.05 12.48 6.17
C HIS A 197 4.50 11.98 6.09
N GLY A 198 4.69 10.70 5.71
CA GLY A 198 5.98 10.03 5.62
C GLY A 198 6.62 10.07 4.23
N TYR A 199 5.90 10.59 3.22
CA TYR A 199 6.47 10.77 1.89
C TYR A 199 7.37 12.01 1.88
N LEU A 200 8.67 11.76 1.76
CA LEU A 200 9.68 12.77 1.44
C LEU A 200 10.08 12.55 -0.03
N PRO A 201 9.76 13.50 -0.95
CA PRO A 201 10.09 13.39 -2.37
C PRO A 201 11.59 13.15 -2.61
N ASP A 202 12.44 13.82 -1.82
CA ASP A 202 13.90 13.79 -1.96
C ASP A 202 14.59 12.77 -1.05
N GLY A 203 13.80 11.88 -0.42
CA GLY A 203 14.28 10.64 0.20
C GLY A 203 15.22 10.77 1.41
N ARG A 204 15.72 11.95 1.80
CA ARG A 204 16.55 12.14 3.02
C ARG A 204 16.81 13.58 3.45
N THR A 205 16.50 14.57 2.63
CA THR A 205 16.82 15.97 2.95
C THR A 205 15.65 16.84 2.52
N THR A 206 15.08 17.54 3.47
CA THR A 206 14.24 18.70 3.19
C THR A 206 15.15 19.93 3.27
N ASP A 207 15.01 20.87 2.34
CA ASP A 207 15.61 22.21 2.46
C ASP A 207 14.90 23.03 3.55
N LYS A 208 13.74 22.56 3.99
CA LYS A 208 13.00 23.16 5.11
C LYS A 208 13.64 22.72 6.43
N PRO A 209 13.57 23.57 7.49
CA PRO A 209 14.12 23.24 8.79
C PRO A 209 13.56 21.90 9.33
N ILE A 210 14.44 20.99 9.70
CA ILE A 210 14.10 19.78 10.48
C ILE A 210 14.18 20.14 11.96
N PRO A 211 13.07 20.11 12.72
CA PRO A 211 13.12 20.34 14.16
C PRO A 211 14.00 19.27 14.83
N LEU A 212 15.10 19.68 15.46
CA LEU A 212 16.01 18.86 16.25
C LEU A 212 15.62 18.83 17.73
N SER A 213 15.06 19.93 18.23
CA SER A 213 14.55 20.03 19.59
C SER A 213 13.33 20.95 19.65
N LEU A 214 12.47 20.69 20.63
CA LEU A 214 11.34 21.54 20.98
C LEU A 214 11.39 21.76 22.49
N ASP A 215 11.60 23.01 22.90
CA ASP A 215 11.55 23.42 24.29
C ASP A 215 10.31 24.30 24.51
N VAL A 216 9.55 23.98 25.54
CA VAL A 216 8.32 24.69 25.89
C VAL A 216 8.48 25.26 27.28
N ALA A 217 8.36 26.59 27.39
CA ALA A 217 8.44 27.28 28.67
C ALA A 217 7.43 28.45 28.76
N PRO A 218 6.71 28.61 29.89
CA PRO A 218 6.60 27.65 30.99
C PRO A 218 5.67 26.46 30.63
N VAL A 219 5.86 25.32 31.29
CA VAL A 219 5.09 24.07 31.02
C VAL A 219 3.64 24.16 31.51
N PHE A 220 3.33 25.15 32.37
CA PHE A 220 1.98 25.47 32.82
C PHE A 220 1.77 26.98 32.80
N VAL A 221 0.62 27.41 32.28
CA VAL A 221 0.15 28.79 32.38
C VAL A 221 -1.31 28.82 32.83
N PRO A 222 -1.72 29.84 33.59
CA PRO A 222 -3.14 30.12 33.81
C PRO A 222 -3.87 30.40 32.49
N ALA A 223 -5.21 30.28 32.50
CA ALA A 223 -6.02 30.66 31.35
C ALA A 223 -5.76 32.13 30.96
N GLY A 224 -5.44 32.36 29.68
CA GLY A 224 -5.02 33.67 29.16
C GLY A 224 -3.52 33.97 29.26
N GLY A 225 -2.71 33.06 29.82
CA GLY A 225 -1.25 33.18 29.85
C GLY A 225 -0.59 32.83 28.51
N ILE A 226 0.67 33.22 28.36
CA ILE A 226 1.47 33.01 27.16
C ILE A 226 2.47 31.89 27.41
N ILE A 227 2.49 30.90 26.52
CA ILE A 227 3.56 29.89 26.44
C ILE A 227 4.50 30.28 25.30
N THR A 228 5.80 30.14 25.53
CA THR A 228 6.81 30.23 24.47
C THR A 228 7.22 28.82 24.05
N ILE A 229 7.10 28.54 22.76
CA ILE A 229 7.62 27.32 22.14
C ILE A 229 8.85 27.72 21.34
N GLN A 230 10.01 27.17 21.70
CA GLN A 230 11.25 27.33 20.95
C GLN A 230 11.56 26.03 20.24
N SER A 231 11.71 26.09 18.92
CA SER A 231 12.16 24.96 18.11
C SER A 231 13.55 25.23 17.57
N THR A 232 14.48 24.31 17.76
CA THR A 232 15.78 24.34 17.05
C THR A 232 15.65 23.54 15.78
N GLY A 233 15.94 24.13 14.62
CA GLY A 233 15.90 23.45 13.33
C GLY A 233 17.28 23.27 12.72
N ALA A 234 17.54 22.15 12.06
CA ALA A 234 18.63 22.02 11.09
C ALA A 234 18.11 22.30 9.68
N THR A 235 18.83 23.13 8.92
CA THR A 235 18.59 23.34 7.49
C THR A 235 19.84 22.95 6.73
N THR A 236 19.68 22.40 5.53
CA THR A 236 20.79 22.19 4.60
C THR A 236 21.33 23.55 4.14
N LYS A 237 22.66 23.67 4.03
CA LYS A 237 23.30 24.87 3.47
C LYS A 237 23.26 24.84 1.95
#